data_AF-A0A835E5K0-F1
#
_entry.id   AF-A0A835E5K0-F1
#
_cell.length_a   1.000
_cell.length_b   1.000
_cell.length_c   1.000
_cell.angle_alpha   90.00
_cell.angle_beta   90.00
_cell.angle_gamma   90.00
#
_symmetry.space_group_name_H-M   'P 1'
#
loop_
_entity.id
_entity.type
_entity.pdbx_description
1 polymer ?
#
loop_
_entity_poly.entity_id
_entity_poly.type
_entity_poly.pdbx_seq_one_letter_code
_entity_poly.pdbx_strand_id
1 'polypeptide(L)'
;MPEPQVVSLGSGKFCVTQFFETMREACSKCLHDRDADKSFAVFNGVEVFRGGGDVGDDQAGDGTELRVIIHKSKRYMLINNTIEFVH
;
A
#
# COMPACT_ATOMS: atom_id res chain seq x y z
N MET A 1 10.74 3.45 -11.54
CA MET A 1 9.98 3.18 -10.30
C MET A 1 9.40 1.78 -10.44
N PRO A 2 9.59 0.88 -9.47
CA PRO A 2 9.02 -0.46 -9.54
C PRO A 2 7.49 -0.44 -9.49
N GLU A 3 6.87 -1.45 -10.10
CA GLU A 3 5.42 -1.63 -10.12
C GLU A 3 4.88 -1.98 -8.71
N PRO A 4 3.69 -1.48 -8.34
CA PRO A 4 3.02 -1.89 -7.11
C PRO A 4 2.69 -3.39 -7.08
N GLN A 5 2.90 -4.02 -5.93
CA GLN A 5 2.52 -5.41 -5.70
C GLN A 5 1.20 -5.48 -4.93
N VAL A 6 0.32 -6.40 -5.31
CA VAL A 6 -0.96 -6.64 -4.63
C VAL A 6 -0.95 -8.06 -4.07
N VAL A 7 -1.20 -8.18 -2.77
CA VAL A 7 -1.27 -9.46 -2.06
C VAL A 7 -2.66 -9.62 -1.45
N SER A 8 -3.30 -10.78 -1.70
CA SER A 8 -4.55 -11.14 -1.05
C SER A 8 -4.30 -11.58 0.39
N LEU A 9 -5.04 -11.01 1.33
CA LEU A 9 -5.07 -11.39 2.75
C LEU A 9 -6.31 -12.26 3.07
N GLY A 10 -7.11 -12.61 2.06
CA GLY A 10 -8.36 -13.35 2.20
C GLY A 10 -9.58 -12.45 2.50
N SER A 11 -10.79 -13.00 2.31
CA SER A 11 -12.06 -12.35 2.65
C SER A 11 -12.25 -10.94 2.07
N GLY A 12 -11.79 -10.70 0.83
CA GLY A 12 -11.87 -9.40 0.18
C GLY A 12 -10.85 -8.37 0.67
N LYS A 13 -9.90 -8.77 1.52
CA LYS A 13 -8.83 -7.91 2.02
C LYS A 13 -7.58 -8.06 1.16
N PHE A 14 -6.95 -6.94 0.84
CA PHE A 14 -5.75 -6.85 0.03
C PHE A 14 -4.74 -5.91 0.67
N CYS A 15 -3.47 -6.17 0.44
CA CYS A 15 -2.40 -5.23 0.71
C CYS A 15 -1.75 -4.82 -0.61
N VAL A 16 -1.75 -3.52 -0.89
CA VAL A 16 -1.03 -2.92 -2.02
C VAL A 16 0.26 -2.32 -1.48
N THR A 17 1.39 -2.74 -2.03
CA THR A 17 2.72 -2.30 -1.57
C THR A 17 3.50 -1.69 -2.72
N GLN A 18 4.17 -0.57 -2.47
CA GLN A 18 5.10 0.03 -3.41
C GLN A 18 6.45 0.32 -2.73
N PHE A 19 7.53 -0.06 -3.40
CA PHE A 19 8.90 0.15 -2.95
C PHE A 19 9.51 1.35 -3.64
N PHE A 20 10.26 2.14 -2.88
CA PHE A 20 10.92 3.35 -3.35
C PHE A 20 12.38 3.30 -2.93
N GLU A 21 13.26 3.62 -3.87
CA GLU A 21 14.68 3.82 -3.62
C GLU A 21 14.96 5.31 -3.67
N THR A 22 15.46 5.89 -2.58
CA THR A 22 15.96 7.26 -2.58
C THR A 22 17.46 7.22 -2.84
N MET A 23 17.83 7.40 -4.10
CA MET A 23 19.21 7.69 -4.44
C MET A 23 19.46 9.17 -4.14
N ARG A 24 20.35 9.48 -3.20
CA ARG A 24 20.87 10.84 -3.06
C ARG A 24 22.00 11.01 -4.06
N GLU A 25 21.89 11.98 -4.96
CA GLU A 25 23.02 12.38 -5.80
C GLU A 25 24.21 12.71 -4.90
N ALA A 26 25.36 12.10 -5.19
CA ALA A 26 26.57 12.26 -4.40
C ALA A 26 27.04 13.71 -4.46
N CYS A 27 26.61 14.52 -3.49
CA CYS A 27 27.15 15.86 -3.30
C CYS A 27 28.60 15.73 -2.83
N SER A 28 29.54 16.00 -3.73
CA SER A 28 30.99 15.91 -3.48
C SER A 28 31.50 16.83 -2.36
N LYS A 29 30.68 17.79 -1.90
CA LYS A 29 31.00 18.73 -0.81
C LYS A 29 30.29 18.43 0.51
N CYS A 30 29.39 17.45 0.52
CA CYS A 30 28.58 17.11 1.69
C CYS A 30 29.29 16.01 2.49
N LEU A 31 30.25 16.40 3.33
CA LEU A 31 30.99 15.52 4.27
C LEU A 31 30.15 15.09 5.49
N HIS A 32 28.83 14.98 5.35
CA HIS A 32 27.96 14.50 6.41
C HIS A 32 27.28 13.24 5.93
N ASP A 33 27.70 12.16 6.58
CA ASP A 33 27.31 10.77 6.45
C ASP A 33 26.85 10.33 5.06
N ARG A 34 27.54 9.31 4.55
CA ARG A 34 26.97 8.39 3.57
C ARG A 34 25.78 7.69 4.22
N ASP A 35 24.71 8.42 4.42
CA ASP A 35 23.39 7.94 4.74
C ASP A 35 23.00 7.13 3.51
N ALA A 36 23.32 5.84 3.58
CA ALA A 36 23.19 4.86 2.52
C ALA A 36 21.83 4.99 1.84
N ASP A 37 21.78 4.69 0.54
CA ASP A 37 20.56 4.67 -0.27
C ASP A 37 19.38 4.17 0.56
N LYS A 38 18.47 5.09 0.91
CA LYS A 38 17.37 4.75 1.81
C LYS A 38 16.27 4.18 0.95
N SER A 39 15.95 2.91 1.16
CA SER A 39 14.75 2.32 0.58
C SER A 39 13.61 2.39 1.59
N PHE A 40 12.41 2.67 1.11
CA PHE A 40 11.20 2.66 1.91
C PHE A 40 10.07 2.00 1.14
N ALA A 41 9.14 1.41 1.87
CA ALA A 41 7.95 0.80 1.33
C ALA A 41 6.71 1.53 1.87
N VAL A 42 5.70 1.68 1.02
CA VAL A 42 4.39 2.16 1.42
C VAL A 42 3.41 1.01 1.30
N PHE A 43 2.77 0.67 2.41
CA PHE A 43 1.75 -0.36 2.48
C PHE A 43 0.38 0.30 2.62
N ASN A 44 -0.54 -0.08 1.75
CA ASN A 44 -1.93 0.35 1.77
C ASN A 44 -2.84 -0.87 1.91
N GLY A 45 -3.76 -0.83 2.89
CA GLY A 45 -4.77 -1.87 3.08
C GLY A 45 -6.02 -1.54 2.30
N VAL A 46 -6.57 -2.50 1.58
CA VAL A 46 -7.80 -2.35 0.80
C VAL A 46 -8.77 -3.45 1.19
N GLU A 47 -10.04 -3.11 1.39
CA GLU A 47 -11.11 -4.08 1.62
C GLU A 47 -12.18 -3.92 0.54
N VAL A 48 -12.60 -5.05 -0.03
CA VAL A 48 -13.63 -5.14 -1.06
C VAL A 48 -14.74 -6.04 -0.54
N PHE A 49 -15.96 -5.51 -0.50
CA PHE A 49 -17.14 -6.28 -0.10
C PHE A 49 -18.32 -5.97 -1.01
N ARG A 50 -19.24 -6.91 -1.08
CA ARG A 50 -20.51 -6.71 -1.80
C ARG A 50 -21.39 -5.78 -0.98
N GLY A 51 -21.90 -4.72 -1.60
CA GLY A 51 -22.98 -3.93 -1.05
C GLY A 51 -24.20 -4.83 -0.89
N GLY A 52 -24.74 -4.88 0.33
CA GLY A 52 -26.01 -5.56 0.58
C GLY A 52 -27.13 -4.75 -0.06
N GLY A 53 -27.86 -5.36 -1.00
CA GLY A 53 -29.19 -4.88 -1.33
C GLY A 53 -30.05 -5.08 -0.08
N ASP A 54 -30.59 -4.00 0.46
CA ASP A 54 -31.60 -4.09 1.50
C ASP A 54 -32.75 -4.95 0.99
N VAL A 55 -33.16 -5.91 1.83
CA VAL A 55 -34.27 -6.80 1.56
C VAL A 55 -35.53 -5.96 1.44
N GLY A 56 -36.02 -5.77 0.21
CA GLY A 56 -37.25 -5.06 -0.05
C GLY A 56 -37.45 -4.76 -1.52
N ASP A 57 -38.26 -5.61 -2.15
CA ASP A 57 -39.00 -5.38 -3.39
C ASP A 57 -38.39 -5.92 -4.69
N ASP A 58 -39.28 -6.56 -5.45
CA ASP A 58 -39.06 -7.42 -6.61
C ASP A 58 -38.57 -6.66 -7.85
N GLN A 59 -37.29 -6.24 -7.87
CA GLN A 59 -36.66 -5.71 -9.06
C GLN A 59 -35.51 -6.62 -9.49
N ALA A 60 -35.81 -7.46 -10.47
CA ALA A 60 -34.84 -8.20 -11.24
C ALA A 60 -33.91 -7.22 -11.96
N GLY A 61 -32.68 -7.11 -11.45
CA GLY A 61 -31.57 -6.49 -12.15
C GLY A 61 -30.96 -5.32 -11.39
N ASP A 62 -29.93 -5.59 -10.61
CA ASP A 62 -28.72 -4.77 -10.67
C ASP A 62 -27.54 -5.55 -10.12
N GLY A 63 -26.40 -5.45 -10.78
CA GLY A 63 -25.19 -6.18 -10.42
C GLY A 63 -24.79 -5.87 -8.99
N THR A 64 -24.35 -6.88 -8.24
CA THR A 64 -23.86 -6.71 -6.87
C THR A 64 -22.82 -5.59 -6.80
N GLU A 65 -23.23 -4.42 -6.34
CA GLU A 65 -22.38 -3.24 -6.20
C GLU A 65 -21.17 -3.63 -5.35
N LEU A 66 -19.95 -3.45 -5.87
CA LEU A 66 -18.74 -3.66 -5.09
C LEU A 66 -18.38 -2.36 -4.41
N ARG A 67 -18.21 -2.43 -3.09
CA ARG A 67 -17.71 -1.32 -2.28
C ARG A 67 -16.26 -1.57 -1.93
N VAL A 68 -15.48 -0.50 -1.99
CA VAL A 68 -14.05 -0.52 -1.71
C VAL A 68 -13.75 0.44 -0.56
N ILE A 69 -13.09 -0.05 0.49
CA ILE A 69 -12.53 0.77 1.57
C ILE A 69 -11.02 0.79 1.38
N ILE A 70 -10.46 2.01 1.31
CA ILE A 70 -9.02 2.25 1.24
C ILE A 70 -8.57 2.74 2.62
N HIS A 71 -7.70 1.98 3.27
CA HIS A 71 -7.13 2.32 4.57
C HIS A 71 -5.98 3.32 4.44
N LYS A 72 -5.64 4.00 5.53
CA LYS A 72 -4.50 4.91 5.58
C LYS A 72 -3.20 4.16 5.26
N SER A 73 -2.46 4.68 4.29
CA SER A 73 -1.13 4.17 3.96
C SER A 73 -0.17 4.32 5.13
N LYS A 74 0.73 3.35 5.31
CA LYS A 74 1.82 3.40 6.28
C LYS A 74 3.16 3.28 5.57
N ARG A 75 4.12 4.11 5.95
CA ARG A 75 5.49 4.10 5.44
C ARG A 75 6.38 3.26 6.36
N TYR A 76 7.21 2.44 5.75
CA TYR A 76 8.19 1.60 6.43
C TYR A 76 9.56 1.81 5.81
N MET A 77 10.60 1.86 6.63
CA MET A 77 11.97 1.94 6.16
C MET A 77 12.52 0.54 6.00
N LEU A 78 13.29 0.32 4.94
CA LEU A 78 14.07 -0.89 4.76
C LEU A 78 15.48 -0.60 5.26
N ILE A 79 15.80 -1.12 6.45
CA ILE A 79 17.09 -0.95 7.10
C ILE A 79 17.68 -2.34 7.27
N ASN A 80 18.87 -2.60 6.73
CA ASN A 80 19.58 -3.87 6.90
C ASN A 80 18.71 -5.11 6.59
N ASN A 81 17.93 -5.07 5.50
CA ASN A 81 16.96 -6.11 5.09
C ASN A 81 15.80 -6.34 6.07
N THR A 82 15.60 -5.48 7.06
CA THR A 82 14.43 -5.46 7.94
C THR A 82 13.49 -4.32 7.59
N ILE A 83 12.19 -4.55 7.78
CA ILE A 83 11.14 -3.56 7.55
C ILE A 83 10.74 -2.96 8.91
N GLU A 84 11.04 -1.68 9.11
CA GLU A 84 10.75 -0.97 10.35
C GLU A 84 9.63 0.07 10.14
N PHE A 85 8.66 0.11 11.06
CA PHE A 85 7.59 1.10 11.03
C PHE A 85 8.11 2.47 11.47
N VAL A 86 7.78 3.52 10.70
CA VAL A 86 8.13 4.90 11.03
C VAL A 86 6.87 5.68 11.37
N HIS A 87 6.86 6.28 12.57
CA HIS A 87 5.79 7.14 13.06
C HIS A 87 5.77 8.50 12.34
#